data_AF-A0A087EI51-F1
#
_entry.id   AF-A0A087EI51-F1
#
_cell.length_a   1.000
_cell.length_b   1.000
_cell.length_c   1.000
_cell.angle_alpha   90.00
_cell.angle_beta   90.00
_cell.angle_gamma   90.00
#
_symmetry.space_group_name_H-M   'P 1'
#
loop_
_entity.id
_entity.type
_entity.pdbx_description
1 polymer ?
#
loop_
_entity_poly.entity_id
_entity_poly.type
_entity_poly.pdbx_seq_one_letter_code
_entity_poly.pdbx_strand_id
1 'polypeptide(L)'
;MHNMTGYIPTLEQADELHQRIAPSQAAYDLIHGHCTVVSIITRQLVQQQNALFEGVTTGAVIGGVKPERRLDEELAVVGAMLHDIGTYRVLLQDGSDGEKLTFDGPRYILHGLLGYEYLLEQGVDEQVAQFARNHTGVG
;
A
#
# COMPACT_ATOMS: atom_id res chain seq x y z
N MET A 1 9.89 16.88 17.75
CA MET A 1 9.35 15.71 18.48
C MET A 1 7.84 15.92 18.63
N HIS A 2 7.06 15.61 17.60
CA HIS A 2 5.61 15.49 17.76
C HIS A 2 5.29 14.01 17.90
N ASN A 3 5.05 13.61 19.13
CA ASN A 3 4.47 12.32 19.45
C ASN A 3 2.96 12.43 19.18
N MET A 4 2.57 12.54 17.91
CA MET A 4 1.20 12.25 17.50
C MET A 4 1.12 10.74 17.42
N THR A 5 0.42 10.11 18.38
CA THR A 5 0.05 8.70 18.24
C THR A 5 -0.82 8.58 16.99
N GLY A 6 -0.28 8.01 15.92
CA GLY A 6 -1.04 7.72 14.71
C GLY A 6 -1.95 6.51 14.92
N TYR A 7 -2.84 6.24 13.96
CA TYR A 7 -3.66 5.03 13.96
C TYR A 7 -3.22 4.08 12.83
N ILE A 8 -3.42 2.78 13.04
CA ILE A 8 -3.29 1.77 11.99
C ILE A 8 -4.67 1.63 11.33
N PRO A 9 -4.84 1.97 10.04
CA PRO A 9 -6.14 1.88 9.37
C PRO A 9 -6.66 0.45 9.27
N THR A 10 -7.97 0.29 9.30
CA THR A 10 -8.61 -0.92 8.75
C THR A 10 -8.56 -0.89 7.21
N LEU A 11 -8.89 -2.01 6.55
CA LEU A 11 -9.02 -2.03 5.09
C LEU A 11 -10.13 -1.09 4.58
N GLU A 12 -11.22 -0.95 5.32
CA GLU A 12 -12.29 0.00 4.99
C GLU A 12 -11.79 1.45 5.10
N GLN A 13 -11.04 1.78 6.15
CA GLN A 13 -10.42 3.10 6.28
C GLN A 13 -9.35 3.36 5.23
N ALA A 14 -8.64 2.32 4.77
CA ALA A 14 -7.69 2.42 3.67
C ALA A 14 -8.41 2.70 2.34
N ASP A 15 -9.51 2.01 2.07
CA ASP A 15 -10.39 2.26 0.91
C ASP A 15 -10.93 3.72 0.95
N GLU A 16 -11.40 4.19 2.10
CA GLU A 16 -11.80 5.60 2.30
C GLU A 16 -10.66 6.61 2.05
N LEU A 17 -9.42 6.26 2.40
CA LEU A 17 -8.24 7.09 2.12
C LEU A 17 -8.00 7.22 0.61
N HIS A 18 -8.15 6.12 -0.14
CA HIS A 18 -8.10 6.12 -1.61
C HIS A 18 -9.23 6.95 -2.21
N GLN A 19 -10.47 6.76 -1.75
CA GLN A 19 -11.63 7.48 -2.27
C GLN A 19 -11.48 9.00 -2.07
N ARG A 20 -10.97 9.43 -0.90
CA ARG A 20 -10.82 10.86 -0.59
C ARG A 20 -9.77 11.58 -1.44
N ILE A 21 -8.67 10.91 -1.78
CA ILE A 21 -7.58 11.52 -2.55
C ILE A 21 -7.75 11.37 -4.06
N ALA A 22 -8.50 10.37 -4.52
CA ALA A 22 -8.66 10.12 -5.94
C ALA A 22 -9.38 11.30 -6.62
N PRO A 23 -8.79 11.89 -7.69
CA PRO A 23 -9.40 13.03 -8.38
C PRO A 23 -10.56 12.61 -9.31
N SER A 24 -10.63 11.34 -9.68
CA SER A 24 -11.65 10.79 -10.56
C SER A 24 -11.90 9.32 -10.22
N GLN A 25 -13.06 8.80 -10.66
CA GLN A 25 -13.36 7.37 -10.54
C GLN A 25 -12.38 6.50 -11.34
N ALA A 26 -11.97 6.96 -12.53
CA ALA A 26 -11.01 6.22 -13.37
C ALA A 26 -9.64 6.09 -12.68
N ALA A 27 -9.18 7.16 -12.02
CA ALA A 27 -7.96 7.13 -11.22
C ALA A 27 -8.13 6.20 -10.00
N TYR A 28 -9.26 6.31 -9.30
CA TYR A 28 -9.60 5.43 -8.18
C TYR A 28 -9.50 3.96 -8.60
N ASP A 29 -10.27 3.56 -9.61
CA ASP A 29 -10.38 2.17 -10.08
C ASP A 29 -9.02 1.59 -10.46
N LEU A 30 -8.18 2.37 -11.16
CA LEU A 30 -6.85 1.92 -11.58
C LEU A 30 -5.92 1.70 -10.39
N ILE A 31 -5.75 2.72 -9.55
CA ILE A 31 -4.73 2.72 -8.49
C ILE A 31 -5.18 1.85 -7.31
N HIS A 32 -6.43 1.97 -6.87
CA HIS A 32 -6.99 1.11 -5.83
C HIS A 32 -7.06 -0.35 -6.28
N GLY A 33 -7.42 -0.60 -7.56
CA GLY A 33 -7.42 -1.94 -8.13
C GLY A 33 -6.05 -2.61 -8.08
N HIS A 34 -4.99 -1.87 -8.46
CA HIS A 34 -3.61 -2.31 -8.30
C HIS A 34 -3.26 -2.61 -6.83
N CYS A 35 -3.54 -1.68 -5.92
CA CYS A 35 -3.26 -1.86 -4.49
C CYS A 35 -4.01 -3.06 -3.88
N THR A 36 -5.25 -3.31 -4.34
CA THR A 36 -6.03 -4.50 -3.94
C THR A 36 -5.34 -5.79 -4.36
N VAL A 37 -4.86 -5.88 -5.61
CA VAL A 37 -4.13 -7.06 -6.09
C VAL A 37 -2.87 -7.31 -5.27
N VAL A 38 -2.08 -6.27 -4.99
CA VAL A 38 -0.86 -6.37 -4.18
C VAL A 38 -1.18 -6.77 -2.73
N SER A 39 -2.27 -6.28 -2.17
CA SER A 39 -2.75 -6.65 -0.83
C SER A 39 -3.13 -8.12 -0.73
N ILE A 40 -3.80 -8.66 -1.76
CA ILE A 40 -4.16 -10.09 -1.83
C ILE A 40 -2.91 -10.95 -1.90
N ILE A 41 -1.94 -10.60 -2.75
CA ILE A 41 -0.66 -11.32 -2.87
C ILE A 41 0.09 -11.26 -1.53
N THR A 42 0.15 -10.10 -0.90
CA THR A 42 0.79 -9.90 0.40
C THR A 42 0.18 -10.80 1.47
N ARG A 43 -1.15 -10.88 1.53
CA ARG A 43 -1.86 -11.77 2.45
C ARG A 43 -1.45 -13.23 2.26
N GLN A 44 -1.44 -13.71 1.01
CA GLN A 44 -1.06 -15.08 0.66
C GLN A 44 0.39 -15.39 1.08
N LEU A 45 1.32 -14.48 0.81
CA LEU A 45 2.72 -14.63 1.17
C LEU A 45 2.91 -14.65 2.68
N VAL A 46 2.26 -13.75 3.42
CA VAL A 46 2.34 -13.71 4.88
C VAL A 46 1.74 -14.98 5.50
N GLN A 47 0.60 -15.46 5.00
CA GLN A 47 0.00 -16.72 5.45
C GLN A 47 0.92 -17.90 5.21
N GLN A 48 1.59 -17.97 4.06
CA GLN A 48 2.59 -19.00 3.77
C GLN A 48 3.77 -18.93 4.75
N GLN A 49 4.31 -17.74 5.03
CA GLN A 49 5.41 -17.59 5.98
C GLN A 49 4.99 -17.93 7.42
N ASN A 50 3.76 -17.59 7.81
CA ASN A 50 3.20 -17.97 9.11
C ASN A 50 2.97 -19.49 9.22
N ALA A 51 2.59 -20.17 8.13
CA ALA A 51 2.53 -21.64 8.10
C ALA A 51 3.93 -22.27 8.33
N LEU A 52 4.98 -21.73 7.71
CA LEU A 52 6.35 -22.16 7.97
C LEU A 52 6.78 -21.90 9.42
N PHE A 53 6.37 -20.76 9.99
CA PHE A 53 6.61 -20.46 11.40
C PHE A 53 5.99 -21.52 12.33
N GLU A 54 4.76 -21.93 12.02
CA GLU A 54 3.97 -22.93 12.75
C GLU A 54 4.40 -24.39 12.47
N GLY A 55 5.36 -24.60 11.55
CA GLY A 55 5.81 -25.94 11.16
C GLY A 55 4.84 -26.70 10.26
N VAL A 56 3.92 -25.99 9.61
CA VAL A 56 2.94 -26.54 8.67
C VAL A 56 3.52 -26.49 7.26
N THR A 57 3.63 -27.65 6.62
CA THR A 57 4.08 -27.76 5.24
C THR A 57 2.91 -27.51 4.28
N THR A 58 2.85 -26.33 3.67
CA THR A 58 1.93 -26.08 2.56
C THR A 58 2.53 -26.69 1.30
N GLY A 59 2.11 -27.90 0.90
CA GLY A 59 2.72 -28.73 -0.14
C GLY A 59 2.76 -28.20 -1.57
N ALA A 60 2.67 -26.88 -1.78
CA ALA A 60 2.64 -26.23 -3.09
C ALA A 60 3.94 -25.50 -3.47
N VAL A 61 4.79 -25.13 -2.50
CA VAL A 61 6.01 -24.34 -2.75
C VAL A 61 7.19 -24.89 -1.96
N ILE A 62 8.30 -25.14 -2.63
CA ILE A 62 9.56 -25.60 -2.03
C ILE A 62 10.45 -24.38 -1.78
N GLY A 63 10.94 -24.22 -0.54
CA GLY A 63 11.80 -23.10 -0.14
C GLY A 63 11.11 -22.13 0.83
N GLY A 64 11.69 -20.94 0.98
CA GLY A 64 11.30 -19.96 2.00
C GLY A 64 12.16 -20.08 3.27
N VAL A 65 12.26 -18.98 4.01
CA VAL A 65 12.99 -18.92 5.28
C VAL A 65 11.97 -18.81 6.39
N LYS A 66 11.95 -19.79 7.30
CA LYS A 66 11.10 -19.73 8.49
C LYS A 66 11.37 -18.40 9.22
N PRO A 67 10.37 -17.52 9.40
CA PRO A 67 10.59 -16.27 10.10
C PRO A 67 10.85 -16.54 11.59
N GLU A 68 11.57 -15.65 12.26
CA GLU A 68 11.88 -15.79 13.70
C GLU A 68 10.63 -15.62 14.58
N ARG A 69 9.61 -14.94 14.05
CA ARG A 69 8.33 -14.67 14.71
C ARG A 69 7.18 -14.74 13.71
N ARG A 70 5.96 -14.90 14.21
CA ARG A 70 4.75 -14.72 13.40
C ARG A 70 4.69 -13.29 12.86
N LEU A 71 4.41 -13.17 11.57
CA LEU A 71 4.23 -11.89 10.89
C LEU A 71 2.80 -11.38 11.12
N ASP A 72 2.67 -10.06 11.27
CA ASP A 72 1.38 -9.39 11.37
C ASP A 72 0.77 -9.26 9.96
N GLU A 73 -0.22 -10.10 9.67
CA GLU A 73 -0.90 -10.17 8.38
C GLU A 73 -1.68 -8.91 8.07
N GLU A 74 -2.42 -8.37 9.04
CA GLU A 74 -3.27 -7.20 8.81
C GLU A 74 -2.41 -5.94 8.59
N LEU A 75 -1.35 -5.76 9.38
CA LEU A 75 -0.43 -4.64 9.17
C LEU A 75 0.23 -4.69 7.78
N ALA A 76 0.69 -5.86 7.35
CA ALA A 76 1.31 -6.03 6.03
C ALA A 76 0.31 -5.76 4.90
N VAL A 77 -0.93 -6.22 5.06
CA VAL A 77 -2.00 -6.04 4.08
C VAL A 77 -2.44 -4.58 3.99
N VAL A 78 -2.59 -3.87 5.11
CA VAL A 78 -2.92 -2.44 5.11
C VAL A 78 -1.78 -1.61 4.52
N GLY A 79 -0.53 -1.94 4.86
CA GLY A 79 0.64 -1.31 4.24
C GLY A 79 0.68 -1.51 2.72
N ALA A 80 0.38 -2.73 2.25
CA ALA A 80 0.25 -3.02 0.83
C ALA A 80 -0.93 -2.30 0.17
N MET A 81 -2.05 -2.10 0.88
CA MET A 81 -3.18 -1.35 0.34
C MET A 81 -2.83 0.12 0.11
N LEU A 82 -1.97 0.70 0.95
CA LEU A 82 -1.66 2.14 0.90
C LEU A 82 -0.33 2.48 0.21
N HIS A 83 0.43 1.48 -0.28
CA HIS A 83 1.79 1.72 -0.79
C HIS A 83 1.85 2.72 -1.95
N ASP A 84 0.92 2.61 -2.91
CA ASP A 84 0.86 3.45 -4.11
C ASP A 84 -0.10 4.63 -3.98
N ILE A 85 -0.58 4.97 -2.77
CA ILE A 85 -1.58 6.03 -2.59
C ILE A 85 -1.09 7.40 -3.05
N GLY A 86 0.21 7.67 -3.02
CA GLY A 86 0.75 8.93 -3.53
C GLY A 86 0.66 9.08 -5.05
N THR A 87 0.33 8.01 -5.78
CA THR A 87 0.21 8.02 -7.25
C THR A 87 -0.88 8.98 -7.73
N TYR A 88 -1.94 9.20 -6.93
CA TYR A 88 -2.96 10.20 -7.22
C TYR A 88 -2.41 11.63 -7.31
N ARG A 89 -1.27 11.93 -6.65
CA ARG A 89 -0.62 13.25 -6.65
C ARG A 89 0.33 13.47 -7.83
N VAL A 90 0.52 12.49 -8.71
CA VAL A 90 1.43 12.57 -9.89
C VAL A 90 0.73 12.24 -11.21
N LEU A 91 -0.59 12.45 -11.28
CA LEU A 91 -1.36 12.31 -12.51
C LEU A 91 -1.20 13.54 -13.41
N LEU A 92 -1.03 13.33 -14.72
CA LEU A 92 -1.15 14.36 -15.75
C LEU A 92 -2.54 14.40 -16.39
N GLN A 93 -3.13 13.22 -16.55
CA GLN A 93 -4.51 13.04 -17.00
C GLN A 93 -5.18 12.04 -16.07
N ASP A 94 -6.29 12.44 -15.46
CA ASP A 94 -7.04 11.63 -14.49
C ASP A 94 -8.12 10.76 -15.14
N GLY A 95 -8.38 10.93 -16.44
CA GLY A 95 -9.35 10.15 -17.20
C GLY A 95 -10.80 10.47 -16.87
N SER A 96 -11.07 11.59 -16.20
CA SER A 96 -12.44 12.05 -15.90
C SER A 96 -13.24 12.43 -17.16
N ASP A 97 -12.54 12.76 -18.26
CA ASP A 97 -13.07 13.09 -19.58
C ASP A 97 -13.14 11.89 -20.54
N GLY A 98 -12.77 10.69 -20.09
CA GLY A 98 -12.68 9.48 -20.91
C GLY A 98 -11.37 9.33 -21.66
N GLU A 99 -10.43 10.27 -21.54
CA GLU A 99 -9.08 10.12 -22.06
C GLU A 99 -8.26 9.10 -21.25
N LYS A 100 -7.19 8.61 -21.85
CA LYS A 100 -6.31 7.65 -21.17
C LYS A 100 -5.62 8.30 -19.97
N LEU A 101 -5.72 7.65 -18.82
CA LEU A 101 -4.97 8.04 -17.62
C LEU A 101 -3.46 8.02 -17.88
N THR A 102 -2.78 9.10 -17.51
CA THR A 102 -1.32 9.22 -17.64
C THR A 102 -0.69 9.84 -16.41
N PHE A 103 0.58 9.50 -16.19
CA PHE A 103 1.37 9.97 -15.04
C PHE A 103 2.45 10.96 -15.50
N ASP A 104 2.85 11.85 -14.60
CA ASP A 104 4.01 12.71 -14.76
C ASP A 104 5.27 11.87 -14.64
N GLY A 105 5.75 11.32 -15.77
CA GLY A 105 6.90 10.41 -15.82
C GLY A 105 8.12 10.90 -15.01
N PRO A 106 8.61 12.14 -15.22
CA PRO A 106 9.71 12.70 -14.43
C PRO A 106 9.46 12.75 -12.92
N ARG A 107 8.21 13.03 -12.50
CA ARG A 107 7.85 13.11 -11.07
C ARG A 107 7.30 11.82 -10.51
N TYR A 108 7.10 10.79 -11.34
CA TYR A 108 6.45 9.56 -10.94
C TYR A 108 7.15 8.94 -9.73
N ILE A 109 8.49 8.95 -9.70
CA ILE A 109 9.27 8.41 -8.59
C ILE A 109 8.93 9.04 -7.21
N LEU A 110 8.40 10.26 -7.20
CA LEU A 110 8.05 10.98 -5.97
C LEU A 110 6.75 10.48 -5.31
N HIS A 111 5.97 9.62 -5.98
CA HIS A 111 4.70 9.16 -5.42
C HIS A 111 4.85 8.45 -4.07
N GLY A 112 5.97 7.76 -3.83
CA GLY A 112 6.25 7.17 -2.51
C GLY A 112 6.34 8.21 -1.38
N LEU A 113 7.09 9.29 -1.61
CA LEU A 113 7.22 10.39 -0.63
C LEU A 113 5.91 11.18 -0.46
N LEU A 114 5.22 11.46 -1.58
CA LEU A 114 3.95 12.19 -1.56
C LEU A 114 2.83 11.39 -0.87
N GLY A 115 2.85 10.07 -1.02
CA GLY A 115 1.93 9.16 -0.32
C GLY A 115 2.24 9.08 1.17
N TYR A 116 3.52 8.99 1.52
CA TYR A 116 3.97 9.03 2.91
C TYR A 116 3.52 10.31 3.63
N GLU A 117 3.76 11.48 3.03
CA GLU A 117 3.32 12.77 3.58
C GLU A 117 1.80 12.82 3.74
N TYR A 118 1.05 12.40 2.72
CA TYR A 118 -0.41 12.33 2.79
C TYR A 118 -0.90 11.46 3.96
N LEU A 119 -0.33 10.27 4.13
CA LEU A 119 -0.74 9.35 5.20
C LEU A 119 -0.52 9.96 6.59
N LEU A 120 0.64 10.61 6.81
CA LEU A 120 0.91 11.31 8.06
C LEU A 120 -0.05 12.49 8.29
N GLU A 121 -0.39 13.25 7.24
CA GLU A 121 -1.40 14.31 7.29
C GLU A 121 -2.78 13.78 7.70
N GLN A 122 -3.12 12.55 7.29
CA GLN A 122 -4.37 11.88 7.68
C GLN A 122 -4.31 11.25 9.08
N GLY A 123 -3.17 11.31 9.77
CA GLY A 123 -2.97 10.74 11.11
C GLY A 123 -2.65 9.24 11.12
N VAL A 124 -2.32 8.66 9.95
CA VAL A 124 -1.88 7.26 9.85
C VAL A 124 -0.53 7.09 10.53
N ASP A 125 -0.37 6.01 11.28
CA ASP A 125 0.87 5.70 11.98
C ASP A 125 2.03 5.43 11.01
N GLU A 126 3.23 5.84 11.41
CA GLU A 126 4.47 5.67 10.65
C GLU A 126 4.70 4.22 10.22
N GLN A 127 4.29 3.24 11.05
CA GLN A 127 4.44 1.82 10.73
C GLN A 127 3.76 1.42 9.43
N VAL A 128 2.66 2.10 9.07
CA VAL A 128 1.94 1.91 7.81
C VAL A 128 2.46 2.89 6.76
N ALA A 129 2.63 4.17 7.10
CA ALA A 129 3.03 5.20 6.14
C ALA A 129 4.37 4.88 5.45
N GLN A 130 5.30 4.24 6.15
CA GLN A 130 6.61 3.84 5.61
C GLN A 130 6.52 2.86 4.42
N PHE A 131 5.41 2.14 4.24
CA PHE A 131 5.21 1.31 3.04
C PHE A 131 5.16 2.19 1.79
N ALA A 132 4.45 3.31 1.85
CA ALA A 132 4.44 4.28 0.75
C ALA A 132 5.84 4.87 0.53
N ARG A 133 6.54 5.27 1.60
CA ARG A 133 7.86 5.89 1.50
C ARG A 133 8.89 5.01 0.79
N ASN A 134 8.98 3.75 1.19
CA ASN A 134 10.16 2.92 0.88
C ASN A 134 9.98 1.99 -0.33
N HIS A 135 8.76 1.76 -0.84
CA HIS A 135 8.54 0.76 -1.89
C HIS A 135 9.15 1.13 -3.24
N THR A 136 9.36 2.43 -3.51
CA THR A 136 10.01 2.94 -4.73
C THR A 136 11.54 2.99 -4.63
N GLY A 137 12.12 2.82 -3.43
CA GLY A 137 13.56 2.92 -3.19
C GLY A 137 14.13 4.33 -3.11
N VAL A 138 13.30 5.38 -3.01
CA VAL A 138 13.75 6.79 -2.80
C VAL A 138 13.47 7.34 -1.40
N GLY A 139 12.96 6.49 -0.51
CA GLY A 139 12.51 6.80 0.85
C GLY A 139 13.52 6.54 1.97
#